data_AF-A0A7C6LAZ1-F1
#
_entry.id   AF-A0A7C6LAZ1-F1
#
_cell.length_a   1.000
_cell.length_b   1.000
_cell.length_c   1.000
_cell.angle_alpha   90.00
_cell.angle_beta   90.00
_cell.angle_gamma   90.00
#
_symmetry.space_group_name_H-M   'P 1'
#
loop_
_entity.id
_entity.type
_entity.pdbx_description
1 polymer ?
#
loop_
_entity_poly.entity_id
_entity_poly.type
_entity_poly.pdbx_seq_one_letter_code
_entity_poly.pdbx_strand_id
1 'polypeptide(L)'
;AAGIELPKAVYGHGWLLLDEGKMSKSKGNVVDPLVLIDKYGADAIRYFLLREMPLGQDFYYSEEALVNRINTDLANDFGNLLSRTTSMINKFCDGQIPAPGDTEPMDLELRELALVIPAEVDQALDKFDFSQALQAIWKLVNRSNKYIEETAPWSLAKNPETRSRLGTVMYTLAESIRFATVLVSPFMPTVLDKVFAQLGIAGQKELATWASVQSWGAIPAGTKINRGEPIFPRIDWEGKKAAAAKGEPEPARVKEPVPGVAEISIEDFAKVDLRVAQVLAAQRVEGTDKLMELKVQVGAEERTIVAGIAKYYSPEELTGKKIVIVANLKPAKLRGILSQGMLLAASTEDQLAVLTLDRDIPTGAKVK
;
A
#
# COMPACT_ATOMS: atom_id res chain seq x y z
N ALA A 1 49.37 2.48 21.52
CA ALA A 1 48.27 2.22 20.56
C ALA A 1 48.78 1.27 19.48
N ALA A 2 47.95 0.39 18.92
CA ALA A 2 48.37 -0.71 18.03
C ALA A 2 48.82 -0.31 16.61
N GLY A 3 48.80 0.99 16.24
CA GLY A 3 49.28 1.46 14.94
C GLY A 3 48.40 1.12 13.73
N ILE A 4 47.13 0.77 13.96
CA ILE A 4 46.17 0.37 12.91
C ILE A 4 45.22 1.54 12.62
N GLU A 5 44.88 1.74 11.34
CA GLU A 5 43.91 2.75 10.91
C GLU A 5 42.52 2.45 11.49
N LEU A 6 41.85 3.49 12.00
CA LEU A 6 40.52 3.37 12.60
C LEU A 6 39.44 3.27 11.51
N PRO A 7 38.30 2.61 11.79
CA PRO A 7 37.18 2.60 10.87
C PRO A 7 36.68 4.03 10.61
N LYS A 8 36.40 4.35 9.34
CA LYS A 8 35.83 5.65 8.94
C LYS A 8 34.36 5.81 9.38
N ALA A 9 33.63 4.70 9.44
CA ALA A 9 32.25 4.64 9.90
C ALA A 9 31.98 3.29 10.56
N VAL A 10 31.16 3.29 11.62
CA VAL A 10 30.62 2.09 12.26
C VAL A 10 29.10 2.23 12.27
N TYR A 11 28.41 1.26 11.66
CA TYR A 11 26.97 1.26 11.50
C TYR A 11 26.34 0.19 12.39
N GLY A 12 25.36 0.59 13.20
CA GLY A 12 24.53 -0.31 13.99
C GLY A 12 23.06 -0.14 13.62
N HIS A 13 22.43 -1.20 13.11
CA HIS A 13 20.99 -1.22 12.85
C HIS A 13 20.20 -1.58 14.11
N GLY A 14 18.90 -1.29 14.10
CA GLY A 14 17.98 -1.77 15.13
C GLY A 14 17.72 -3.27 15.06
N TRP A 15 17.00 -3.78 16.05
CA TRP A 15 16.65 -5.19 16.15
C TRP A 15 15.40 -5.49 15.32
N LEU A 16 15.41 -6.66 14.67
CA LEU A 16 14.20 -7.25 14.08
C LEU A 16 13.44 -7.98 15.18
N LEU A 17 12.24 -7.51 15.48
CA LEU A 17 11.35 -8.02 16.54
C LEU A 17 10.10 -8.66 15.94
N LEU A 18 9.40 -9.45 16.74
CA LEU A 18 8.05 -9.92 16.46
C LEU A 18 7.10 -9.29 17.49
N ASP A 19 5.79 -9.27 17.22
CA ASP A 19 4.79 -8.81 18.21
C ASP A 19 4.87 -9.58 19.53
N GLU A 20 5.26 -10.86 19.46
CA GLU A 20 5.48 -11.76 20.60
C GLU A 20 6.83 -11.50 21.33
N GLY A 21 7.59 -10.50 20.89
CA GLY A 21 8.90 -10.09 21.41
C GLY A 21 10.10 -10.62 20.60
N LYS A 22 11.27 -10.69 21.23
CA LYS A 22 12.51 -11.15 20.57
C LYS A 22 12.39 -12.58 20.05
N MET A 23 12.93 -12.82 18.85
CA MET A 23 13.08 -14.16 18.28
C MET A 23 13.98 -15.03 19.16
N SER A 24 13.54 -16.26 19.44
CA SER A 24 14.31 -17.24 20.19
C SER A 24 14.03 -18.66 19.71
N LYS A 25 15.10 -19.42 19.47
CA LYS A 25 15.02 -20.85 19.15
C LYS A 25 14.28 -21.64 20.24
N SER A 26 14.46 -21.27 21.51
CA SER A 26 13.78 -21.96 22.63
C SER A 26 12.28 -21.66 22.69
N LYS A 27 11.82 -20.52 22.16
CA LYS A 27 10.40 -20.16 22.07
C LYS A 27 9.73 -20.65 20.79
N GLY A 28 10.51 -21.18 19.83
CA GLY A 28 9.99 -21.65 18.55
C GLY A 28 9.46 -20.55 17.62
N ASN A 29 9.69 -19.27 17.94
CA ASN A 29 9.18 -18.13 17.19
C ASN A 29 10.23 -17.53 16.23
N VAL A 30 11.23 -18.31 15.80
CA VAL A 30 12.24 -17.81 14.87
C VAL A 30 11.66 -17.75 13.46
N VAL A 31 11.79 -16.60 12.81
CA VAL A 31 11.51 -16.45 11.38
C VAL A 31 12.75 -16.83 10.60
N ASP A 32 12.70 -17.94 9.86
CA ASP A 32 13.81 -18.38 9.01
C ASP A 32 13.78 -17.61 7.68
N PRO A 33 14.80 -16.78 7.38
CA PRO A 33 14.85 -16.04 6.14
C PRO A 33 14.90 -16.95 4.91
N LEU A 34 15.45 -18.17 5.00
CA LEU A 34 15.50 -19.09 3.85
C LEU A 34 14.10 -19.58 3.46
N VAL A 35 13.25 -19.86 4.45
CA VAL A 35 11.84 -20.24 4.21
C VAL A 35 11.09 -19.09 3.54
N LEU A 36 11.33 -17.86 3.96
CA LEU A 36 10.74 -16.67 3.32
C LEU A 36 11.28 -16.45 1.90
N ILE A 37 12.57 -16.68 1.66
CA ILE A 37 13.18 -16.57 0.34
C ILE A 37 12.61 -17.63 -0.62
N ASP A 38 12.43 -18.86 -0.17
CA ASP A 38 11.81 -19.92 -0.98
C ASP A 38 10.36 -19.58 -1.35
N LYS A 39 9.64 -18.92 -0.43
CA LYS A 39 8.23 -18.55 -0.61
C LYS A 39 8.02 -17.29 -1.45
N TYR A 40 8.84 -16.27 -1.25
CA TYR A 40 8.61 -14.91 -1.77
C TYR A 40 9.73 -14.38 -2.67
N GLY A 41 10.87 -15.06 -2.71
CA GLY A 41 12.05 -14.64 -3.45
C GLY A 41 12.92 -13.65 -2.67
N ALA A 42 14.24 -13.73 -2.90
CA ALA A 42 15.22 -12.92 -2.17
C ALA A 42 15.02 -11.41 -2.33
N ASP A 43 14.69 -10.95 -3.54
CA ASP A 43 14.49 -9.52 -3.81
C ASP A 43 13.33 -8.93 -3.01
N ALA A 44 12.23 -9.67 -2.87
CA ALA A 44 11.07 -9.24 -2.09
C ALA A 44 11.43 -9.06 -0.60
N ILE A 45 12.16 -10.03 -0.03
CA ILE A 45 12.60 -9.98 1.37
C ILE A 45 13.57 -8.82 1.60
N ARG A 46 14.55 -8.66 0.70
CA ARG A 46 15.52 -7.57 0.76
C ARG A 46 14.85 -6.21 0.67
N TYR A 47 13.95 -6.04 -0.30
CA TYR A 47 13.18 -4.82 -0.46
C TYR A 47 12.40 -4.50 0.81
N PHE A 48 11.62 -5.44 1.33
CA PHE A 48 10.81 -5.23 2.53
C PHE A 48 11.65 -4.78 3.73
N LEU A 49 12.72 -5.50 4.05
CA LEU A 49 13.56 -5.18 5.20
C LEU A 49 14.21 -3.80 5.06
N LEU A 50 14.73 -3.47 3.87
CA LEU A 50 15.38 -2.17 3.62
C LEU A 50 14.38 -1.02 3.50
N ARG A 51 13.14 -1.31 3.09
CA ARG A 51 12.07 -0.33 2.93
C ARG A 51 11.40 0.04 4.25
N GLU A 52 11.22 -0.94 5.13
CA GLU A 52 10.50 -0.79 6.39
C GLU A 52 11.39 -0.48 7.58
N MET A 53 12.64 -0.96 7.61
CA MET A 53 13.50 -0.79 8.77
C MET A 53 14.14 0.61 8.80
N PRO A 54 13.70 1.51 9.71
CA PRO A 54 14.27 2.85 9.79
C PRO A 54 15.65 2.80 10.44
N LEU A 55 16.49 3.79 10.13
CA LEU A 55 17.83 3.88 10.69
C LEU A 55 17.78 3.99 12.22
N GLY A 56 18.51 3.10 12.90
CA GLY A 56 18.71 3.15 14.35
C GLY A 56 17.49 2.79 15.20
N GLN A 57 16.41 2.30 14.60
CA GLN A 57 15.18 1.90 15.30
C GLN A 57 14.90 0.42 15.14
N ASP A 58 14.38 -0.19 16.20
CA ASP A 58 13.87 -1.56 16.14
C ASP A 58 12.66 -1.63 15.21
N PHE A 59 12.53 -2.73 14.47
CA PHE A 59 11.47 -2.95 13.50
C PHE A 59 10.71 -4.24 13.83
N TYR A 60 9.38 -4.18 13.78
CA TYR A 60 8.50 -5.32 14.04
C TYR A 60 8.12 -6.00 12.73
N TYR A 61 8.58 -7.24 12.55
CA TYR A 61 8.24 -8.06 11.41
C TYR A 61 6.83 -8.63 11.56
N SER A 62 6.04 -8.50 10.50
CA SER A 62 4.88 -9.36 10.24
C SER A 62 4.89 -9.82 8.79
N GLU A 63 4.53 -11.09 8.56
CA GLU A 63 4.44 -11.65 7.20
C GLU A 63 3.31 -10.97 6.41
N GLU A 64 2.27 -10.47 7.10
CA GLU A 64 1.23 -9.64 6.51
C GLU A 64 1.79 -8.33 5.95
N ALA A 65 2.63 -7.61 6.70
CA ALA A 65 3.26 -6.39 6.20
C ALA A 65 4.20 -6.68 5.02
N LEU A 66 4.94 -7.80 5.07
CA LEU A 66 5.75 -8.26 3.95
C LEU A 66 4.90 -8.49 2.69
N VAL A 67 3.82 -9.27 2.80
CA VAL A 67 2.94 -9.54 1.66
C VAL A 67 2.28 -8.26 1.16
N ASN A 68 1.87 -7.36 2.06
CA ASN A 68 1.32 -6.07 1.67
C ASN A 68 2.32 -5.30 0.79
N ARG A 69 3.58 -5.18 1.21
CA ARG A 69 4.63 -4.52 0.41
C ARG A 69 4.91 -5.20 -0.92
N ILE A 70 4.89 -6.53 -0.97
CA ILE A 70 5.04 -7.25 -2.23
C ILE A 70 3.86 -6.92 -3.16
N ASN A 71 2.64 -6.95 -2.64
CA ASN A 71 1.45 -6.70 -3.45
C ASN A 71 1.33 -5.24 -3.90
N THR A 72 1.56 -4.27 -3.02
CA THR A 72 1.43 -2.85 -3.34
C THR A 72 2.61 -2.37 -4.17
N ASP A 73 3.81 -2.40 -3.60
CA ASP A 73 4.96 -1.71 -4.17
C ASP A 73 5.53 -2.53 -5.34
N LEU A 74 5.72 -3.83 -5.16
CA LEU A 74 6.42 -4.66 -6.15
C LEU A 74 5.50 -5.13 -7.28
N ALA A 75 4.31 -5.65 -6.96
CA ALA A 75 3.39 -6.19 -7.96
C ALA A 75 2.53 -5.10 -8.61
N ASN A 76 1.79 -4.30 -7.82
CA ASN A 76 0.84 -3.32 -8.34
C ASN A 76 1.50 -2.06 -8.91
N ASP A 77 2.67 -1.64 -8.38
CA ASP A 77 3.36 -0.45 -8.88
C ASP A 77 4.44 -0.82 -9.90
N PHE A 78 5.59 -1.35 -9.48
CA PHE A 78 6.75 -1.54 -10.37
C PHE A 78 6.55 -2.66 -11.40
N GLY A 79 6.07 -3.83 -10.96
CA GLY A 79 5.79 -4.97 -11.83
C GLY A 79 4.70 -4.67 -12.86
N ASN A 80 3.63 -4.00 -12.44
CA ASN A 80 2.56 -3.53 -13.32
C ASN A 80 3.02 -2.45 -14.30
N LEU A 81 3.87 -1.52 -13.88
CA LEU A 81 4.46 -0.51 -14.77
C LEU A 81 5.20 -1.18 -15.93
N LEU A 82 6.07 -2.16 -15.62
CA LEU A 82 6.79 -2.94 -16.63
C LEU A 82 5.83 -3.70 -17.55
N SER A 83 4.89 -4.45 -16.99
CA SER A 83 3.99 -5.31 -17.77
C SER A 83 3.05 -4.49 -18.68
N ARG A 84 2.51 -3.37 -18.19
CA ARG A 84 1.69 -2.44 -19.00
C ARG A 84 2.50 -1.81 -20.11
N THR A 85 3.71 -1.32 -19.79
CA THR A 85 4.56 -0.64 -20.77
C THR A 85 4.98 -1.60 -21.89
N THR A 86 5.50 -2.78 -21.54
CA THR A 86 5.88 -3.80 -22.53
C THR A 86 4.68 -4.32 -23.31
N SER A 87 3.51 -4.44 -22.70
CA SER A 87 2.27 -4.80 -23.41
C SER A 87 1.85 -3.74 -24.42
N MET A 88 1.93 -2.45 -24.06
CA MET A 88 1.60 -1.34 -24.95
C MET A 88 2.62 -1.21 -26.10
N ILE A 89 3.91 -1.37 -25.83
CA ILE A 89 4.95 -1.40 -26.87
C ILE A 89 4.72 -2.57 -27.83
N ASN A 90 4.42 -3.77 -27.32
CA ASN A 90 4.07 -4.92 -28.15
C ASN A 90 2.85 -4.67 -29.03
N LYS A 91 1.79 -4.08 -28.46
CA LYS A 91 0.50 -3.91 -29.13
C LYS A 91 0.48 -2.75 -30.10
N PHE A 92 1.13 -1.64 -29.73
CA PHE A 92 1.02 -0.38 -30.46
C PHE A 92 2.29 -0.04 -31.22
N CYS A 93 3.47 -0.53 -30.84
CA CYS A 93 4.76 -0.18 -31.45
C CYS A 93 5.47 -1.39 -32.06
N ASP A 94 4.71 -2.42 -32.47
CA ASP A 94 5.24 -3.61 -33.15
C ASP A 94 6.35 -4.33 -32.37
N GLY A 95 6.29 -4.26 -31.03
CA GLY A 95 7.28 -4.88 -30.14
C GLY A 95 8.63 -4.19 -30.15
N GLN A 96 8.71 -2.93 -30.60
CA GLN A 96 9.95 -2.15 -30.65
C GLN A 96 9.79 -0.85 -29.87
N ILE A 97 10.79 -0.53 -29.06
CA ILE A 97 10.87 0.76 -28.36
C ILE A 97 11.04 1.84 -29.43
N PRO A 98 10.06 2.74 -29.62
CA PRO A 98 10.08 3.71 -30.72
C PRO A 98 11.12 4.82 -30.47
N ALA A 99 11.55 5.49 -31.53
CA ALA A 99 12.30 6.73 -31.39
C ALA A 99 11.40 7.81 -30.76
N PRO A 100 11.87 8.57 -29.76
CA PRO A 100 11.11 9.68 -29.22
C PRO A 100 11.02 10.81 -30.25
N GLY A 101 9.84 11.41 -30.38
CA GLY A 101 9.61 12.62 -31.15
C GLY A 101 9.70 13.87 -30.26
N ASP A 102 8.89 14.87 -30.56
CA ASP A 102 8.79 16.08 -29.73
C ASP A 102 8.28 15.76 -28.32
N THR A 103 8.78 16.52 -27.34
CA THR A 103 8.42 16.39 -25.93
C THR A 103 7.38 17.42 -25.52
N GLU A 104 6.45 17.01 -24.67
CA GLU A 104 5.50 17.87 -23.96
C GLU A 104 5.96 18.13 -22.51
N PRO A 105 5.38 19.13 -21.81
CA PRO A 105 5.78 19.46 -20.44
C PRO A 105 5.77 18.27 -19.47
N MET A 106 4.80 17.36 -19.59
CA MET A 106 4.72 16.16 -18.74
C MET A 106 5.85 15.14 -19.01
N ASP A 107 6.40 15.12 -20.23
CA ASP A 107 7.54 14.25 -20.58
C ASP A 107 8.82 14.80 -19.94
N LEU A 108 8.98 16.12 -19.99
CA LEU A 108 10.10 16.83 -19.39
C LEU A 108 10.05 16.71 -17.87
N GLU A 109 8.88 16.86 -17.25
CA GLU A 109 8.69 16.69 -15.81
C GLU A 109 9.15 15.30 -15.33
N LEU A 110 8.72 14.23 -16.02
CA LEU A 110 9.11 12.86 -15.68
C LEU A 110 10.60 12.62 -15.91
N ARG A 111 11.16 13.14 -17.01
CA ARG A 111 12.59 13.08 -17.31
C ARG A 111 13.43 13.81 -16.25
N GLU A 112 13.03 15.02 -15.87
CA GLU A 112 13.71 15.83 -14.85
C GLU A 112 13.67 15.13 -13.50
N LEU A 113 12.52 14.58 -13.12
CA LEU A 113 12.40 13.75 -11.92
C LEU A 113 13.41 12.60 -11.97
N ALA A 114 13.46 11.83 -13.06
CA ALA A 114 14.37 10.72 -13.21
C ALA A 114 15.86 11.12 -13.09
N LEU A 115 16.23 12.32 -13.54
CA LEU A 115 17.59 12.85 -13.42
C LEU A 115 17.93 13.36 -12.02
N VAL A 116 16.93 13.72 -11.20
CA VAL A 116 17.12 14.16 -9.82
C VAL A 116 17.22 12.98 -8.84
N ILE A 117 16.46 11.91 -9.05
CA ILE A 117 16.41 10.75 -8.14
C ILE A 117 17.80 10.15 -7.82
N PRO A 118 18.75 9.96 -8.76
CA PRO A 118 20.07 9.42 -8.45
C PRO A 118 20.79 10.19 -7.33
N ALA A 119 20.71 11.52 -7.34
CA ALA A 119 21.31 12.36 -6.30
C ALA A 119 20.59 12.21 -4.95
N GLU A 120 19.26 12.08 -4.95
CA GLU A 120 18.50 11.80 -3.71
C GLU A 120 18.88 10.43 -3.12
N VAL A 121 19.06 9.42 -3.97
CA VAL A 121 19.49 8.07 -3.58
C VAL A 121 20.90 8.11 -2.98
N ASP A 122 21.84 8.83 -3.61
CA ASP A 122 23.21 8.98 -3.13
C ASP A 122 23.25 9.62 -1.73
N GLN A 123 22.52 10.73 -1.55
CA GLN A 123 22.42 11.43 -0.26
C GLN A 123 21.80 10.57 0.86
N ALA A 124 20.87 9.68 0.50
CA ALA A 124 20.28 8.75 1.45
C ALA A 124 21.26 7.62 1.81
N LEU A 125 21.98 7.09 0.83
CA LEU A 125 23.00 6.04 1.02
C LEU A 125 24.21 6.54 1.82
N ASP A 126 24.63 7.78 1.66
CA ASP A 126 25.69 8.42 2.49
C ASP A 126 25.35 8.39 3.99
N LYS A 127 24.06 8.37 4.32
CA LYS A 127 23.54 8.32 5.69
C LYS A 127 23.08 6.92 6.09
N PHE A 128 23.27 5.91 5.24
CA PHE A 128 22.76 4.55 5.41
C PHE A 128 21.23 4.47 5.56
N ASP A 129 20.50 5.45 5.00
CA ASP A 129 19.03 5.49 5.01
C ASP A 129 18.46 4.79 3.76
N PHE A 130 18.48 3.47 3.80
CA PHE A 130 17.99 2.63 2.69
C PHE A 130 16.49 2.82 2.43
N SER A 131 15.70 3.12 3.47
CA SER A 131 14.27 3.37 3.33
C SER A 131 14.03 4.63 2.51
N GLN A 132 14.74 5.72 2.81
CA GLN A 132 14.63 6.96 2.06
C GLN A 132 15.12 6.82 0.61
N ALA A 133 16.18 6.03 0.38
CA ALA A 133 16.65 5.71 -0.96
C ALA A 133 15.58 4.98 -1.79
N LEU A 134 14.97 3.93 -1.24
CA LEU A 134 13.89 3.19 -1.90
C LEU A 134 12.64 4.04 -2.11
N GLN A 135 12.30 4.92 -1.17
CA GLN A 135 11.22 5.90 -1.32
C GLN A 135 11.46 6.84 -2.49
N ALA A 136 12.68 7.37 -2.65
CA ALA A 136 13.05 8.23 -3.77
C ALA A 136 12.88 7.51 -5.11
N ILE A 137 13.34 6.26 -5.22
CA ILE A 137 13.15 5.43 -6.41
C ILE A 137 11.66 5.24 -6.71
N TRP A 138 10.83 4.97 -5.69
CA TRP A 138 9.39 4.78 -5.88
C TRP A 138 8.64 6.05 -6.29
N LYS A 139 9.17 7.26 -6.04
CA LYS A 139 8.61 8.50 -6.62
C LYS A 139 8.59 8.41 -8.14
N LEU A 140 9.67 7.92 -8.76
CA LEU A 140 9.77 7.76 -10.22
C LEU A 140 8.79 6.70 -10.73
N VAL A 141 8.69 5.55 -10.04
CA VAL A 141 7.74 4.47 -10.39
C VAL A 141 6.30 4.99 -10.36
N ASN A 142 5.92 5.67 -9.28
CA ASN A 142 4.56 6.19 -9.10
C ASN A 142 4.23 7.31 -10.10
N ARG A 143 5.17 8.22 -10.37
CA ARG A 143 5.00 9.25 -11.39
C ARG A 143 4.86 8.66 -12.79
N SER A 144 5.62 7.61 -13.10
CA SER A 144 5.53 6.87 -14.37
C SER A 144 4.16 6.19 -14.54
N ASN A 145 3.63 5.56 -13.48
CA ASN A 145 2.27 5.01 -13.50
C ASN A 145 1.23 6.11 -13.75
N LYS A 146 1.34 7.26 -13.07
CA LYS A 146 0.46 8.41 -13.31
C LYS A 146 0.58 8.97 -14.74
N TYR A 147 1.81 9.00 -15.28
CA TYR A 147 2.08 9.44 -16.64
C TYR A 147 1.38 8.57 -17.69
N ILE A 148 1.28 7.26 -17.47
CA ILE A 148 0.45 6.37 -18.33
C ILE A 148 -1.00 6.83 -18.35
N GLU A 149 -1.58 7.11 -17.19
CA GLU A 149 -2.99 7.52 -17.08
C GLU A 149 -3.23 8.89 -17.74
N GLU A 150 -2.32 9.85 -17.52
CA GLU A 150 -2.41 11.21 -18.07
C GLU A 150 -2.23 11.24 -19.60
N THR A 151 -1.31 10.43 -20.13
CA THR A 151 -1.04 10.36 -21.58
C THR A 151 -2.01 9.48 -22.35
N ALA A 152 -2.71 8.58 -21.66
CA ALA A 152 -3.65 7.61 -22.23
C ALA A 152 -3.15 6.98 -23.56
N PRO A 153 -2.06 6.18 -23.56
CA PRO A 153 -1.45 5.66 -24.78
C PRO A 153 -2.40 4.87 -25.68
N TRP A 154 -3.40 4.21 -25.09
CA TRP A 154 -4.46 3.51 -25.81
C TRP A 154 -5.35 4.42 -26.66
N SER A 155 -5.45 5.70 -26.32
CA SER A 155 -6.12 6.71 -27.11
C SER A 155 -5.20 7.24 -28.21
N LEU A 156 -3.95 7.54 -27.89
CA LEU A 156 -2.93 7.98 -28.86
C LEU A 156 -2.71 6.94 -29.97
N ALA A 157 -2.80 5.65 -29.65
CA ALA A 157 -2.63 4.58 -30.61
C ALA A 157 -3.77 4.47 -31.65
N LYS A 158 -4.91 5.13 -31.44
CA LYS A 158 -6.06 5.09 -32.36
C LYS A 158 -5.96 6.09 -33.51
N ASN A 159 -5.17 7.15 -33.36
CA ASN A 159 -5.00 8.19 -34.37
C ASN A 159 -3.59 8.12 -35.00
N PRO A 160 -3.46 7.93 -36.33
CA PRO A 160 -2.16 7.97 -37.01
C PRO A 160 -1.39 9.28 -36.82
N GLU A 161 -2.06 10.41 -36.63
CA GLU A 161 -1.40 11.72 -36.44
C GLU A 161 -0.65 11.80 -35.10
N THR A 162 -1.13 11.09 -34.08
CA THR A 162 -0.51 11.04 -32.74
C THR A 162 0.56 9.96 -32.63
N ARG A 163 1.01 9.39 -33.76
CA ARG A 163 2.01 8.31 -33.76
C ARG A 163 3.35 8.76 -33.19
N SER A 164 3.81 9.97 -33.55
CA SER A 164 5.04 10.56 -33.01
C SER A 164 4.94 10.74 -31.49
N ARG A 165 3.81 11.28 -31.02
CA ARG A 165 3.53 11.47 -29.59
C ARG A 165 3.54 10.15 -28.83
N LEU A 166 2.85 9.13 -29.33
CA LEU A 166 2.87 7.78 -28.75
C LEU A 166 4.31 7.25 -28.66
N GLY A 167 5.14 7.53 -29.66
CA GLY A 167 6.57 7.21 -29.66
C GLY A 167 7.30 7.80 -28.46
N THR A 168 7.17 9.11 -28.26
CA THR A 168 7.75 9.81 -27.09
C THR A 168 7.27 9.22 -25.77
N VAL A 169 5.97 8.92 -25.65
CA VAL A 169 5.39 8.34 -24.41
C VAL A 169 5.97 6.96 -24.10
N MET A 170 6.02 6.07 -25.09
CA MET A 170 6.55 4.71 -24.89
C MET A 170 8.04 4.70 -24.59
N TYR A 171 8.81 5.55 -25.26
CA TYR A 171 10.24 5.72 -24.97
C TYR A 171 10.46 6.25 -23.55
N THR A 172 9.70 7.28 -23.15
CA THR A 172 9.79 7.88 -21.82
C THR A 172 9.51 6.86 -20.71
N LEU A 173 8.51 6.00 -20.89
CA LEU A 173 8.21 4.91 -19.94
C LEU A 173 9.32 3.86 -19.89
N ALA A 174 9.83 3.41 -21.04
CA ALA A 174 10.91 2.43 -21.09
C ALA A 174 12.18 2.96 -20.41
N GLU A 175 12.54 4.22 -20.66
CA GLU A 175 13.70 4.85 -20.03
C GLU A 175 13.51 5.07 -18.52
N SER A 176 12.30 5.46 -18.09
CA SER A 176 11.95 5.57 -16.66
C SER A 176 12.08 4.22 -15.93
N ILE A 177 11.61 3.14 -16.56
CA ILE A 177 11.75 1.77 -16.02
C ILE A 177 13.23 1.40 -15.91
N ARG A 178 14.05 1.70 -16.94
CA ARG A 178 15.49 1.45 -16.88
C ARG A 178 16.14 2.19 -15.71
N PHE A 179 15.86 3.48 -15.55
CA PHE A 179 16.35 4.28 -14.42
C PHE A 179 15.99 3.64 -13.07
N ALA A 180 14.70 3.36 -12.84
CA ALA A 180 14.24 2.73 -11.60
C ALA A 180 14.91 1.37 -11.37
N THR A 181 15.09 0.57 -12.43
CA THR A 181 15.72 -0.76 -12.37
C THR A 181 17.19 -0.67 -11.97
N VAL A 182 17.95 0.24 -12.58
CA VAL A 182 19.38 0.42 -12.25
C VAL A 182 19.53 0.87 -10.81
N LEU A 183 18.75 1.86 -10.40
CA LEU A 183 18.80 2.42 -9.04
C LEU A 183 18.37 1.40 -7.97
N VAL A 184 17.42 0.52 -8.27
CA VAL A 184 16.95 -0.48 -7.31
C VAL A 184 17.82 -1.74 -7.27
N SER A 185 18.67 -1.97 -8.27
CA SER A 185 19.48 -3.19 -8.39
C SER A 185 20.39 -3.51 -7.18
N PRO A 186 20.96 -2.54 -6.43
CA PRO A 186 21.71 -2.86 -5.20
C PRO A 186 20.82 -3.47 -4.11
N PHE A 187 19.53 -3.13 -4.11
CA PHE A 187 18.53 -3.59 -3.15
C PHE A 187 17.89 -4.90 -3.60
N MET A 188 17.62 -5.05 -4.90
CA MET A 188 17.00 -6.22 -5.53
C MET A 188 17.85 -6.73 -6.71
N PRO A 189 18.90 -7.53 -6.46
CA PRO A 189 19.86 -7.91 -7.49
C PRO A 189 19.28 -8.69 -8.68
N THR A 190 18.25 -9.52 -8.48
CA THR A 190 17.69 -10.35 -9.57
C THR A 190 16.75 -9.57 -10.50
N VAL A 191 16.26 -8.41 -10.07
CA VAL A 191 15.37 -7.54 -10.84
C VAL A 191 16.04 -7.03 -12.11
N LEU A 192 17.33 -6.67 -12.05
CA LEU A 192 18.05 -6.09 -13.18
C LEU A 192 17.96 -6.99 -14.41
N ASP A 193 18.37 -8.25 -14.29
CA ASP A 193 18.39 -9.20 -15.40
C ASP A 193 16.98 -9.50 -15.92
N LYS A 194 15.99 -9.64 -15.02
CA LYS A 194 14.59 -9.90 -15.39
C LYS A 194 13.99 -8.75 -16.20
N VAL A 195 14.19 -7.50 -15.76
CA VAL A 195 13.66 -6.31 -16.43
C VAL A 195 14.41 -6.07 -17.75
N PHE A 196 15.74 -6.16 -17.75
CA PHE A 196 16.54 -5.93 -18.94
C PHE A 196 16.25 -6.97 -20.03
N ALA A 197 15.99 -8.23 -19.64
CA ALA A 197 15.50 -9.25 -20.56
C ALA A 197 14.18 -8.83 -21.23
N GLN A 198 13.19 -8.35 -20.47
CA GLN A 198 11.90 -7.91 -21.02
C GLN A 198 12.02 -6.65 -21.88
N LEU A 199 12.88 -5.69 -21.51
CA LEU A 199 13.15 -4.49 -22.31
C LEU A 199 14.02 -4.75 -23.55
N GLY A 200 14.54 -5.97 -23.74
CA GLY A 200 15.38 -6.32 -24.89
C GLY A 200 16.80 -5.77 -24.83
N ILE A 201 17.25 -5.35 -23.64
CA ILE A 201 18.56 -4.75 -23.39
C ILE A 201 19.48 -5.64 -22.54
N ALA A 202 19.14 -6.93 -22.42
CA ALA A 202 20.01 -7.90 -21.74
C ALA A 202 21.41 -7.92 -22.37
N GLY A 203 22.45 -7.92 -21.54
CA GLY A 203 23.86 -7.90 -21.97
C GLY A 203 24.45 -6.51 -22.24
N GLN A 204 23.63 -5.45 -22.29
CA GLN A 204 24.07 -4.06 -22.41
C GLN A 204 24.51 -3.52 -21.04
N LYS A 205 25.70 -3.95 -20.58
CA LYS A 205 26.21 -3.66 -19.22
C LYS A 205 26.39 -2.17 -18.97
N GLU A 206 26.71 -1.40 -20.00
CA GLU A 206 26.83 0.06 -19.97
C GLU A 206 25.53 0.74 -19.53
N LEU A 207 24.37 0.16 -19.88
CA LEU A 207 23.05 0.65 -19.50
C LEU A 207 22.66 0.30 -18.05
N ALA A 208 23.43 -0.56 -17.40
CA ALA A 208 23.21 -1.06 -16.05
C ALA A 208 24.10 -0.39 -14.98
N THR A 209 24.69 0.78 -15.30
CA THR A 209 25.66 1.44 -14.42
C THR A 209 25.08 2.68 -13.76
N TRP A 210 25.64 3.08 -12.62
CA TRP A 210 25.30 4.37 -11.99
C TRP A 210 25.54 5.57 -12.92
N ALA A 211 26.61 5.52 -13.73
CA ALA A 211 26.90 6.56 -14.71
C ALA A 211 25.79 6.67 -15.78
N SER A 212 25.16 5.56 -16.16
CA SER A 212 24.10 5.53 -17.17
C SER A 212 22.80 6.21 -16.74
N VAL A 213 22.59 6.43 -15.45
CA VAL A 213 21.42 7.15 -14.91
C VAL A 213 21.73 8.61 -14.60
N GLN A 214 22.91 9.11 -14.98
CA GLN A 214 23.23 10.53 -14.95
C GLN A 214 22.78 11.27 -16.22
N SER A 215 22.37 10.52 -17.25
CA SER A 215 21.92 11.05 -18.53
C SER A 215 20.69 10.32 -19.01
N TRP A 216 19.77 11.05 -19.63
CA TRP A 216 18.52 10.51 -20.15
C TRP A 216 18.66 10.02 -21.60
N GLY A 217 17.96 8.94 -21.92
CA GLY A 217 17.74 8.47 -23.28
C GLY A 217 18.83 7.53 -23.77
N ALA A 218 19.26 6.59 -22.93
CA ALA A 218 20.32 5.65 -23.25
C ALA A 218 19.83 4.40 -24.00
N ILE A 219 18.53 4.06 -23.95
CA ILE A 219 17.98 2.92 -24.70
C ILE A 219 18.02 3.22 -26.21
N PRO A 220 18.63 2.37 -27.04
CA PRO A 220 18.59 2.55 -28.48
C PRO A 220 17.17 2.47 -29.04
N ALA A 221 16.77 3.44 -29.87
CA ALA A 221 15.52 3.36 -30.60
C ALA A 221 15.49 2.13 -31.53
N GLY A 222 14.32 1.50 -31.67
CA GLY A 222 14.14 0.25 -32.40
C GLY A 222 14.49 -1.00 -31.59
N THR A 223 14.91 -0.87 -30.32
CA THR A 223 15.18 -2.04 -29.45
C THR A 223 13.93 -2.91 -29.37
N LYS A 224 14.07 -4.18 -29.75
CA LYS A 224 12.98 -5.15 -29.73
C LYS A 224 12.79 -5.68 -28.32
N ILE A 225 11.61 -5.49 -27.75
CA ILE A 225 11.28 -6.03 -26.42
C ILE A 225 10.98 -7.52 -26.48
N ASN A 226 11.13 -8.19 -25.34
CA ASN A 226 10.73 -9.58 -25.18
C ASN A 226 9.48 -9.65 -24.32
N ARG A 227 8.57 -10.58 -24.66
CA ARG A 227 7.49 -10.94 -23.73
C ARG A 227 8.07 -11.66 -22.53
N GLY A 228 7.55 -11.37 -21.35
CA GLY A 228 7.93 -12.04 -20.12
C GLY A 228 6.75 -12.16 -19.17
N GLU A 229 6.91 -13.05 -18.21
CA GLU A 229 5.97 -13.21 -17.10
C GLU A 229 6.07 -12.02 -16.12
N PRO A 230 5.02 -11.76 -15.32
CA PRO A 230 5.10 -10.81 -14.22
C PRO A 230 6.30 -11.11 -13.31
N ILE A 231 7.17 -10.12 -13.13
CA ILE A 231 8.41 -10.27 -12.33
C ILE A 231 8.14 -10.37 -10.82
N PHE A 232 6.97 -9.89 -10.39
CA PHE A 232 6.46 -9.94 -9.03
C PHE A 232 4.99 -10.39 -9.09
N PRO A 233 4.70 -11.70 -9.02
CA PRO A 233 3.32 -12.17 -8.95
C PRO A 233 2.68 -11.70 -7.65
N ARG A 234 1.40 -11.32 -7.71
CA ARG A 234 0.63 -11.04 -6.50
C ARG A 234 0.53 -12.30 -5.65
N ILE A 235 0.62 -12.10 -4.35
CA ILE A 235 0.46 -13.15 -3.36
C ILE A 235 -0.96 -13.08 -2.84
N ASP A 236 -1.68 -14.18 -2.98
CA ASP A 236 -2.89 -14.41 -2.20
C ASP A 236 -2.48 -14.85 -0.80
N TRP A 237 -2.85 -14.06 0.20
CA TRP A 237 -2.45 -14.27 1.58
C TRP A 237 -3.65 -14.68 2.40
N GLU A 238 -3.75 -15.98 2.66
CA GLU A 238 -4.80 -16.53 3.52
C GLU A 238 -4.48 -16.42 5.03
N GLY A 239 -3.44 -15.66 5.43
CA GLY A 239 -2.97 -15.62 6.82
C GLY A 239 -2.31 -16.93 7.26
N LYS A 240 -2.09 -17.10 8.58
CA LYS A 240 -1.52 -18.31 9.22
C LYS A 240 -2.41 -19.57 9.06
N LYS A 241 -2.76 -19.98 7.84
CA LYS A 241 -3.30 -21.31 7.50
C LYS A 241 -2.24 -22.26 6.92
N ALA A 242 -1.09 -21.75 6.47
CA ALA A 242 -0.14 -22.51 5.66
C ALA A 242 0.99 -23.25 6.41
N ALA A 243 1.19 -23.03 7.72
CA ALA A 243 2.33 -23.61 8.44
C ALA A 243 2.08 -25.03 9.04
N ALA A 244 0.91 -25.64 8.83
CA ALA A 244 0.56 -26.95 9.39
C ALA A 244 0.56 -28.11 8.38
N ALA A 245 1.13 -27.93 7.18
CA ALA A 245 1.10 -28.92 6.11
C ALA A 245 2.28 -29.92 6.16
N LYS A 246 2.37 -30.73 7.22
CA LYS A 246 3.02 -32.07 7.19
C LYS A 246 2.32 -33.00 8.19
N GLY A 247 1.23 -33.63 7.74
CA GLY A 247 0.51 -34.67 8.46
C GLY A 247 -0.84 -34.94 7.78
N GLU A 248 -1.04 -36.16 7.30
CA GLU A 248 -2.26 -36.64 6.63
C GLU A 248 -3.54 -36.47 7.49
N PRO A 249 -4.73 -36.40 6.85
CA PRO A 249 -5.90 -35.79 7.45
C PRO A 249 -6.64 -36.74 8.40
N GLU A 250 -6.78 -36.32 9.66
CA GLU A 250 -7.84 -36.78 10.55
C GLU A 250 -8.75 -35.59 10.95
N PRO A 251 -10.05 -35.84 11.17
CA PRO A 251 -11.10 -34.82 11.09
C PRO A 251 -10.88 -33.68 12.09
N ALA A 252 -11.07 -32.46 11.60
CA ALA A 252 -10.84 -31.23 12.32
C ALA A 252 -11.58 -31.20 13.67
N ARG A 253 -10.82 -31.30 14.75
CA ARG A 253 -11.25 -30.86 16.07
C ARG A 253 -11.06 -29.36 16.13
N VAL A 254 -12.18 -28.65 16.09
CA VAL A 254 -12.30 -27.20 16.27
C VAL A 254 -11.60 -26.81 17.59
N LYS A 255 -10.62 -25.90 17.52
CA LYS A 255 -10.10 -25.22 18.72
C LYS A 255 -10.95 -23.99 19.00
N GLU A 256 -11.22 -23.80 20.29
CA GLU A 256 -12.29 -22.99 20.84
C GLU A 256 -12.15 -21.48 20.58
N PRO A 257 -13.28 -20.76 20.47
CA PRO A 257 -13.32 -19.32 20.30
C PRO A 257 -12.74 -18.58 21.50
N VAL A 258 -12.29 -17.34 21.25
CA VAL A 258 -11.97 -16.36 22.28
C VAL A 258 -13.13 -16.29 23.29
N PRO A 259 -12.90 -16.45 24.60
CA PRO A 259 -13.98 -16.44 25.58
C PRO A 259 -14.81 -15.16 25.45
N GLY A 260 -16.08 -15.31 25.03
CA GLY A 260 -17.07 -14.25 25.06
C GLY A 260 -17.38 -13.54 23.74
N VAL A 261 -16.72 -13.87 22.62
CA VAL A 261 -17.08 -13.31 21.30
C VAL A 261 -17.50 -14.43 20.36
N ALA A 262 -18.79 -14.50 20.06
CA ALA A 262 -19.29 -15.43 19.06
C ALA A 262 -18.78 -15.02 17.68
N GLU A 263 -18.14 -15.94 16.97
CA GLU A 263 -17.92 -15.78 15.54
C GLU A 263 -19.29 -15.77 14.86
N ILE A 264 -19.52 -14.77 14.02
CA ILE A 264 -20.76 -14.63 13.26
C ILE A 264 -20.47 -14.84 11.77
N SER A 265 -21.45 -15.41 11.07
CA SER A 265 -21.35 -15.59 9.63
C SER A 265 -21.47 -14.27 8.87
N ILE A 266 -21.09 -14.23 7.60
CA ILE A 266 -21.34 -13.05 6.75
C ILE A 266 -22.84 -12.78 6.59
N GLU A 267 -23.66 -13.84 6.65
CA GLU A 267 -25.11 -13.77 6.67
C GLU A 267 -25.63 -13.08 7.94
N ASP A 268 -24.95 -13.26 9.08
CA ASP A 268 -25.28 -12.57 10.32
C ASP A 268 -24.90 -11.09 10.27
N PHE A 269 -23.76 -10.74 9.67
CA PHE A 269 -23.39 -9.35 9.43
C PHE A 269 -24.37 -8.65 8.46
N ALA A 270 -24.80 -9.35 7.40
CA ALA A 270 -25.76 -8.83 6.44
C ALA A 270 -27.14 -8.51 7.06
N LYS A 271 -27.46 -9.09 8.23
CA LYS A 271 -28.68 -8.75 9.00
C LYS A 271 -28.58 -7.41 9.69
N VAL A 272 -27.40 -6.81 9.86
CA VAL A 272 -27.23 -5.51 10.51
C VAL A 272 -27.33 -4.39 9.45
N ASP A 273 -28.26 -3.45 9.64
CA ASP A 273 -28.43 -2.32 8.73
C ASP A 273 -27.69 -1.09 9.27
N LEU A 274 -26.46 -0.89 8.80
CA LEU A 274 -25.63 0.27 9.16
C LEU A 274 -25.90 1.44 8.21
N ARG A 275 -26.20 2.62 8.78
CA ARG A 275 -26.56 3.83 8.03
C ARG A 275 -25.79 5.05 8.48
N VAL A 276 -25.53 5.94 7.52
CA VAL A 276 -25.05 7.29 7.79
C VAL A 276 -26.21 8.14 8.29
N ALA A 277 -26.03 8.81 9.42
CA ALA A 277 -27.02 9.71 10.01
C ALA A 277 -26.38 11.09 10.30
N GLN A 278 -27.14 12.17 10.15
CA GLN A 278 -26.70 13.51 10.51
C GLN A 278 -27.34 13.93 11.85
N VAL A 279 -26.56 14.42 12.79
CA VAL A 279 -27.08 14.91 14.08
C VAL A 279 -27.71 16.29 13.87
N LEU A 280 -29.02 16.39 14.08
CA LEU A 280 -29.79 17.64 13.99
C LEU A 280 -29.75 18.41 15.30
N ALA A 281 -29.84 17.69 16.43
CA ALA A 281 -29.75 18.25 17.76
C ALA A 281 -29.21 17.22 18.74
N ALA A 282 -28.45 17.67 19.72
CA ALA A 282 -27.99 16.87 20.85
C ALA A 282 -28.37 17.56 22.16
N GLN A 283 -28.71 16.78 23.19
CA GLN A 283 -28.95 17.29 24.53
C GLN A 283 -28.61 16.23 25.58
N ARG A 284 -28.18 16.68 26.76
CA ARG A 284 -27.94 15.76 27.89
C ARG A 284 -29.26 15.27 28.45
N VAL A 285 -29.34 13.97 28.75
CA VAL A 285 -30.54 13.39 29.36
C VAL A 285 -30.62 13.79 30.83
N GLU A 286 -31.77 14.29 31.25
CA GLU A 286 -32.00 14.73 32.63
C GLU A 286 -31.85 13.55 33.62
N GLY A 287 -31.16 13.80 34.74
CA GLY A 287 -30.92 12.79 35.78
C GLY A 287 -29.77 11.81 35.50
N THR A 288 -28.93 12.04 34.47
CA THR A 288 -27.69 11.28 34.26
C THR A 288 -26.59 12.10 33.58
N ASP A 289 -25.35 11.87 34.00
CA ASP A 289 -24.14 12.45 33.40
C ASP A 289 -23.58 11.60 32.23
N LYS A 290 -24.17 10.44 31.94
CA LYS A 290 -23.65 9.46 30.97
C LYS A 290 -24.37 9.46 29.63
N LEU A 291 -25.66 9.82 29.59
CA LEU A 291 -26.48 9.68 28.40
C LEU A 291 -26.68 11.01 27.65
N MET A 292 -26.55 10.93 26.33
CA MET A 292 -26.85 12.00 25.38
C MET A 292 -28.04 11.56 24.53
N GLU A 293 -29.05 12.41 24.42
CA GLU A 293 -30.14 12.26 23.46
C GLU A 293 -29.78 12.99 22.16
N LEU A 294 -29.84 12.26 21.04
CA LEU A 294 -29.52 12.74 19.71
C LEU A 294 -30.76 12.64 18.84
N LYS A 295 -31.20 13.76 18.27
CA LYS A 295 -32.10 13.76 17.12
C LYS A 295 -31.25 13.65 15.86
N VAL A 296 -31.45 12.59 15.09
CA VAL A 296 -30.67 12.30 13.89
C VAL A 296 -31.56 12.18 12.66
N GLN A 297 -31.09 12.71 11.54
CA GLN A 297 -31.69 12.51 10.23
C GLN A 297 -31.06 11.29 9.58
N VAL A 298 -31.88 10.35 9.09
CA VAL A 298 -31.48 9.15 8.36
C VAL A 298 -32.26 9.13 7.03
N GLY A 299 -31.68 9.68 5.98
CA GLY A 299 -32.39 9.89 4.71
C GLY A 299 -33.55 10.88 4.88
N ALA A 300 -34.77 10.42 4.62
CA ALA A 300 -36.00 11.22 4.77
C ALA A 300 -36.63 11.13 6.17
N GLU A 301 -36.11 10.28 7.06
CA GLU A 301 -36.67 10.04 8.39
C GLU A 301 -35.86 10.75 9.48
N GLU A 302 -36.55 11.21 10.52
CA GLU A 302 -35.93 11.65 11.77
C GLU A 302 -36.12 10.59 12.85
N ARG A 303 -35.06 10.32 13.62
CA ARG A 303 -35.07 9.33 14.70
C ARG A 303 -34.39 9.89 15.94
N THR A 304 -34.83 9.45 17.11
CA THR A 304 -34.16 9.72 18.38
C THR A 304 -33.26 8.55 18.74
N ILE A 305 -32.00 8.83 19.09
CA ILE A 305 -31.03 7.85 19.60
C ILE A 305 -30.51 8.34 20.94
N VAL A 306 -30.45 7.44 21.93
CA VAL A 306 -29.83 7.73 23.22
C VAL A 306 -28.52 6.97 23.32
N ALA A 307 -27.41 7.70 23.49
CA ALA A 307 -26.06 7.15 23.47
C ALA A 307 -25.29 7.49 24.76
N GLY A 308 -24.46 6.55 25.23
CA GLY A 308 -23.66 6.68 26.46
C GLY A 308 -22.39 7.53 26.34
N ILE A 309 -22.46 8.66 25.62
CA ILE A 309 -21.28 9.44 25.22
C ILE A 309 -21.18 10.81 25.91
N ALA A 310 -22.10 11.16 26.81
CA ALA A 310 -22.19 12.51 27.37
C ALA A 310 -21.00 12.94 28.27
N LYS A 311 -20.16 11.97 28.68
CA LYS A 311 -18.90 12.23 29.39
C LYS A 311 -17.76 12.67 28.47
N TYR A 312 -17.83 12.31 27.20
CA TYR A 312 -16.76 12.50 26.23
C TYR A 312 -17.06 13.58 25.19
N TYR A 313 -18.34 13.94 25.03
CA TYR A 313 -18.78 14.93 24.05
C TYR A 313 -19.75 15.94 24.66
N SER A 314 -19.62 17.20 24.24
CA SER A 314 -20.63 18.24 24.46
C SER A 314 -21.72 18.19 23.37
N PRO A 315 -22.95 18.68 23.64
CA PRO A 315 -24.00 18.74 22.64
C PRO A 315 -23.63 19.52 21.36
N GLU A 316 -22.85 20.59 21.52
CA GLU A 316 -22.41 21.48 20.45
C GLU A 316 -21.42 20.78 19.52
N GLU A 317 -20.57 19.89 20.06
CA GLU A 317 -19.61 19.12 19.26
C GLU A 317 -20.31 18.11 18.35
N LEU A 318 -21.47 17.58 18.74
CA LEU A 318 -22.16 16.55 17.98
C LEU A 318 -23.09 17.12 16.92
N THR A 319 -23.66 18.30 17.17
CA THR A 319 -24.64 18.92 16.27
C THR A 319 -24.00 19.20 14.89
N GLY A 320 -24.66 18.74 13.83
CA GLY A 320 -24.18 18.86 12.45
C GLY A 320 -23.24 17.74 11.98
N LYS A 321 -22.70 16.90 12.88
CA LYS A 321 -21.81 15.79 12.48
C LYS A 321 -22.57 14.67 11.77
N LYS A 322 -21.88 14.01 10.84
CA LYS A 322 -22.32 12.76 10.21
C LYS A 322 -21.68 11.56 10.92
N ILE A 323 -22.52 10.65 11.37
CA ILE A 323 -22.15 9.51 12.22
C ILE A 323 -22.68 8.20 11.62
N VAL A 324 -22.13 7.07 12.04
CA VAL A 324 -22.64 5.74 11.67
C VAL A 324 -23.53 5.19 12.78
N ILE A 325 -24.71 4.69 12.40
CA ILE A 325 -25.67 4.08 13.32
C ILE A 325 -26.09 2.68 12.85
N VAL A 326 -26.52 1.83 13.80
CA VAL A 326 -27.33 0.65 13.51
C VAL A 326 -28.80 1.07 13.43
N ALA A 327 -29.38 1.00 12.23
CA ALA A 327 -30.72 1.51 11.93
C ALA A 327 -31.85 0.48 12.12
N ASN A 328 -31.54 -0.81 12.24
CA ASN A 328 -32.52 -1.88 12.38
C ASN A 328 -32.48 -2.60 13.74
N LEU A 329 -31.88 -1.97 14.76
CA LEU A 329 -31.94 -2.46 16.13
C LEU A 329 -33.35 -2.25 16.70
N LYS A 330 -33.84 -3.19 17.52
CA LYS A 330 -35.13 -3.05 18.20
C LYS A 330 -35.12 -1.79 19.08
N PRO A 331 -36.15 -0.93 19.03
CA PRO A 331 -36.22 0.24 19.89
C PRO A 331 -36.14 -0.12 21.38
N ALA A 332 -35.39 0.67 22.14
CA ALA A 332 -35.21 0.47 23.57
C ALA A 332 -35.56 1.75 24.34
N LYS A 333 -36.27 1.62 25.46
CA LYS A 333 -36.55 2.77 26.35
C LYS A 333 -35.41 2.95 27.33
N LEU A 334 -34.71 4.08 27.24
CA LEU A 334 -33.62 4.47 28.14
C LEU A 334 -34.05 5.71 28.90
N ARG A 335 -34.21 5.60 30.23
CA ARG A 335 -34.65 6.70 31.10
C ARG A 335 -35.94 7.40 30.62
N GLY A 336 -36.86 6.63 30.04
CA GLY A 336 -38.15 7.12 29.53
C GLY A 336 -38.12 7.59 28.06
N ILE A 337 -36.94 7.76 27.45
CA ILE A 337 -36.78 8.15 26.05
C ILE A 337 -36.68 6.90 25.17
N LEU A 338 -37.40 6.86 24.05
CA LEU A 338 -37.36 5.76 23.09
C LEU A 338 -36.16 5.94 22.13
N SER A 339 -35.13 5.10 22.27
CA SER A 339 -33.99 5.05 21.35
C SER A 339 -34.28 4.12 20.18
N GLN A 340 -34.25 4.66 18.96
CA GLN A 340 -34.59 3.97 17.70
C GLN A 340 -33.36 3.75 16.80
N GLY A 341 -32.25 3.37 17.43
CA GLY A 341 -30.98 3.07 16.79
C GLY A 341 -29.87 3.02 17.81
N MET A 342 -28.66 2.69 17.34
CA MET A 342 -27.45 2.70 18.15
C MET A 342 -26.34 3.40 17.40
N LEU A 343 -25.75 4.43 18.01
CA LEU A 343 -24.54 5.09 17.52
C LEU A 343 -23.35 4.17 17.69
N LEU A 344 -22.47 4.09 16.67
CA LEU A 344 -21.21 3.37 16.76
C LEU A 344 -20.08 4.29 17.23
N ALA A 345 -19.30 3.81 18.20
CA ALA A 345 -18.11 4.48 18.70
C ALA A 345 -17.03 3.44 19.01
N ALA A 346 -15.78 3.82 18.80
CA ALA A 346 -14.62 3.06 19.29
C ALA A 346 -14.32 3.51 20.73
N SER A 347 -14.04 2.58 21.62
CA SER A 347 -13.67 2.87 23.01
C SER A 347 -12.46 2.05 23.46
N THR A 348 -11.54 2.70 24.16
CA THR A 348 -10.52 2.06 25.00
C THR A 348 -10.85 2.31 26.47
N GLU A 349 -9.98 1.91 27.42
CA GLU A 349 -10.20 2.17 28.85
C GLU A 349 -10.36 3.67 29.16
N ASP A 350 -9.72 4.56 28.38
CA ASP A 350 -9.66 6.00 28.67
C ASP A 350 -10.25 6.93 27.59
N GLN A 351 -10.55 6.42 26.39
CA GLN A 351 -10.96 7.25 25.25
C GLN A 351 -12.22 6.72 24.56
N LEU A 352 -13.03 7.63 24.02
CA LEU A 352 -14.19 7.30 23.19
C LEU A 352 -14.25 8.19 21.95
N ALA A 353 -14.24 7.55 20.77
CA ALA A 353 -14.32 8.21 19.49
C ALA A 353 -15.60 7.78 18.75
N VAL A 354 -16.49 8.73 18.46
CA VAL A 354 -17.68 8.47 17.63
C VAL A 354 -17.21 8.17 16.20
N LEU A 355 -17.76 7.11 15.59
CA LEU A 355 -17.41 6.75 14.21
C LEU A 355 -18.01 7.76 13.23
N THR A 356 -17.14 8.56 12.61
CA THR A 356 -17.46 9.55 11.58
C THR A 356 -16.89 9.14 10.23
N LEU A 357 -17.37 9.78 9.16
CA LEU A 357 -16.88 9.55 7.80
C LEU A 357 -15.69 10.46 7.49
N ASP A 358 -14.76 9.98 6.67
CA ASP A 358 -13.63 10.76 6.14
C ASP A 358 -14.07 11.78 5.06
N ARG A 359 -15.25 11.58 4.49
CA ARG A 359 -15.85 12.40 3.42
C ARG A 359 -17.32 12.66 3.66
N ASP A 360 -17.83 13.72 3.05
CA ASP A 360 -19.24 14.05 3.11
C ASP A 360 -20.09 13.10 2.25
N ILE A 361 -20.88 12.24 2.91
CA ILE A 361 -21.79 11.29 2.25
C ILE A 361 -23.24 11.65 2.63
N PRO A 362 -24.22 11.56 1.71
CA PRO A 362 -25.62 11.83 2.04
C PRO A 362 -26.15 10.98 3.19
N THR A 363 -27.02 11.58 4.03
CA THR A 363 -27.72 10.85 5.08
C THR A 363 -28.57 9.71 4.48
N GLY A 364 -28.67 8.58 5.19
CA GLY A 364 -29.39 7.38 4.76
C GLY A 364 -28.57 6.42 3.89
N ALA A 365 -27.34 6.79 3.51
CA ALA A 365 -26.43 5.89 2.81
C ALA A 365 -26.14 4.62 3.63
N LYS A 366 -26.09 3.46 2.95
CA LYS A 366 -25.81 2.16 3.56
C LYS A 366 -24.30 1.96 3.69
N VAL A 367 -23.83 1.61 4.89
CA VAL A 367 -22.46 1.16 5.14
C VAL A 367 -22.39 -0.34 4.87
N LYS A 368 -21.37 -0.79 4.14
CA LYS A 368 -21.22 -2.18 3.67
C LYS A 368 -19.85 -2.72 4.03
#